data_AF-A0A7K5LI64-F1
#
_entry.id   AF-A0A7K5LI64-F1
#
_cell.length_a   1.000
_cell.length_b   1.000
_cell.length_c   1.000
_cell.angle_alpha   90.00
_cell.angle_beta   90.00
_cell.angle_gamma   90.00
#
_symmetry.space_group_name_H-M   'P 1'
#
loop_
_entity.id
_entity.type
_entity.pdbx_description
1 polymer ?
#
loop_
_entity_poly.entity_id
_entity_poly.type
_entity_poly.pdbx_seq_one_letter_code
_entity_poly.pdbx_strand_id
1 'polypeptide(L)'
;GGRGRCRSLSLSLSLPLSPEAIVALPAEELRAALGSSGAQLAMARELRRRARNKEAAQRCRRRRLEAMAGLREELGRLGRERERLLRARGQAERALGTLRGELERVTRELLGELGDTSG
;
A
#
# COMPACT_ATOMS: atom_id res chain seq x y z
N GLY A 1 12.06 26.77 10.30
CA GLY A 1 12.02 25.31 9.99
C GLY A 1 13.19 24.56 10.61
N GLY A 2 13.02 23.28 10.97
CA GLY A 2 13.99 22.50 11.77
C GLY A 2 15.43 22.41 11.23
N ARG A 3 15.64 22.57 9.92
CA ARG A 3 16.98 22.62 9.29
C ARG A 3 17.77 23.88 9.66
N GLY A 4 17.11 25.04 9.79
CA GLY A 4 17.77 26.29 10.17
C GLY A 4 18.28 26.30 11.61
N ARG A 5 17.54 25.65 12.52
CA ARG A 5 17.94 25.52 13.94
C ARG A 5 19.15 24.61 14.12
N CYS A 6 19.18 23.46 13.44
CA CYS A 6 20.33 22.55 13.52
C CYS A 6 21.62 23.15 12.93
N ARG A 7 21.50 23.87 11.81
CA ARG A 7 22.66 24.54 11.18
C ARG A 7 23.17 25.70 12.01
N SER A 8 22.28 26.53 12.56
CA SER A 8 22.63 27.61 13.49
C SER A 8 23.34 27.07 14.73
N LEU A 9 22.83 26.00 15.34
CA LEU A 9 23.44 25.35 16.51
C LEU A 9 24.84 24.78 16.20
N SER A 10 25.00 24.10 15.06
CA SER A 10 26.30 23.56 14.62
C SER A 10 27.36 24.63 14.41
N LEU A 11 26.95 25.80 13.90
CA LEU A 11 27.83 26.96 13.71
C LEU A 11 28.19 27.61 15.05
N SER A 12 27.23 27.70 15.99
CA SER A 12 27.47 28.26 17.33
C SER A 12 28.47 27.46 18.17
N LEU A 13 28.58 26.14 17.98
CA LEU A 13 29.55 25.28 18.69
C LEU A 13 30.78 24.90 17.85
N SER A 14 30.97 25.51 16.68
CA SER A 14 32.11 25.27 15.78
C SER A 14 32.45 23.79 15.62
N LEU A 15 31.46 22.95 15.31
CA LEU A 15 31.69 21.52 15.14
C LEU A 15 32.62 21.30 13.93
N PRO A 16 33.77 20.60 14.07
CA PRO A 16 34.73 20.36 12.99
C PRO A 16 34.24 19.29 11.98
N LEU A 17 32.93 19.00 11.95
CA LEU A 17 32.33 17.94 11.16
C LEU A 17 31.09 18.46 10.44
N SER A 18 30.84 17.94 9.23
CA SER A 18 29.58 18.20 8.53
C SER A 18 28.40 17.52 9.23
N PRO A 19 27.18 18.07 9.13
CA PRO A 19 25.98 17.41 9.64
C PRO A 19 25.80 15.96 9.12
N GLU A 20 26.20 15.70 7.89
CA GLU A 20 26.17 14.38 7.26
C GLU A 20 27.17 13.42 7.92
N ALA A 21 28.41 13.84 8.14
CA ALA A 21 29.41 13.06 8.87
C ALA A 21 28.99 12.81 10.32
N ILE A 22 28.40 13.81 10.97
CA ILE A 22 27.83 13.64 12.32
C ILE A 22 26.77 12.56 12.32
N VAL A 23 25.91 12.45 11.31
CA VAL A 23 24.87 11.40 11.26
C VAL A 23 25.46 10.02 10.95
N ALA A 24 26.47 9.93 10.09
CA ALA A 24 27.02 8.68 9.57
C ALA A 24 28.07 8.00 10.47
N LEU A 25 28.89 8.78 11.19
CA LEU A 25 30.03 8.23 11.94
C LEU A 25 29.58 7.34 13.13
N PRO A 26 30.36 6.33 13.51
CA PRO A 26 30.22 5.63 14.80
C PRO A 26 30.36 6.57 16.01
N ALA A 27 30.01 6.09 17.21
CA ALA A 27 30.10 6.90 18.43
C ALA A 27 31.57 7.19 18.82
N GLU A 28 32.46 6.24 18.60
CA GLU A 28 33.87 6.35 18.96
C GLU A 28 34.63 7.32 18.04
N GLU A 29 34.41 7.24 16.73
CA GLU A 29 34.99 8.19 15.76
C GLU A 29 34.50 9.63 15.98
N LEU A 30 33.22 9.78 16.36
CA LEU A 30 32.66 11.08 16.72
C LEU A 30 33.30 11.65 18.00
N ARG A 31 33.58 10.79 18.99
CA ARG A 31 34.28 11.18 20.23
C ARG A 31 35.73 11.57 19.95
N ALA A 32 36.43 10.83 19.10
CA ALA A 32 37.79 11.17 18.68
C ALA A 32 37.84 12.53 17.96
N ALA A 33 36.84 12.82 17.11
CA ALA A 33 36.78 14.07 16.35
C ALA A 33 36.29 15.30 17.16
N LEU A 34 35.44 15.10 18.17
CA LEU A 34 34.89 16.20 19.00
C LEU A 34 35.58 16.36 20.37
N GLY A 35 36.47 15.44 20.73
CA GLY A 35 37.09 15.40 22.05
C GLY A 35 36.08 15.18 23.19
N SER A 36 36.49 15.49 24.42
CA SER A 36 35.70 15.34 25.65
C SER A 36 34.74 16.52 25.93
N SER A 37 34.49 17.39 24.95
CA SER A 37 33.53 18.50 25.10
C SER A 37 32.09 17.97 25.20
N GLY A 38 31.57 17.92 26.42
CA GLY A 38 30.21 17.44 26.71
C GLY A 38 29.12 18.17 25.91
N ALA A 39 29.30 19.46 25.66
CA ALA A 39 28.36 20.27 24.88
C ALA A 39 28.33 19.88 23.39
N GLN A 40 29.49 19.67 22.77
CA GLN A 40 29.60 19.26 21.37
C GLN A 40 29.06 17.83 21.17
N LEU A 41 29.35 16.91 22.09
CA LEU A 41 28.82 15.55 22.07
C LEU A 41 27.30 15.51 22.25
N ALA A 42 26.74 16.31 23.17
CA ALA A 42 25.29 16.42 23.36
C ALA A 42 24.59 16.96 22.10
N MET A 43 25.18 17.97 21.45
CA MET A 43 24.65 18.52 20.21
C MET A 43 24.69 17.51 19.06
N ALA A 44 25.81 16.81 18.88
CA ALA A 44 25.95 15.79 17.85
C ALA A 44 24.94 14.65 18.02
N ARG A 45 24.69 14.21 19.26
CA ARG A 45 23.63 13.24 19.58
C ARG A 45 22.24 13.75 19.20
N GLU A 46 21.93 15.02 19.49
CA GLU A 46 20.64 15.62 19.14
C GLU A 46 20.46 15.74 17.62
N LEU A 47 21.52 16.09 16.88
CA LEU A 47 21.52 16.10 15.42
C LEU A 47 21.24 14.70 14.86
N ARG A 48 21.94 13.67 15.35
CA ARG A 48 21.70 12.26 15.00
C ARG A 48 20.26 11.83 15.28
N ARG A 49 19.74 12.16 16.47
CA ARG A 49 18.37 11.82 16.88
C ARG A 49 17.34 12.43 15.94
N ARG A 50 17.50 13.71 15.58
CA ARG A 50 16.62 14.40 14.62
C ARG A 50 16.71 13.81 13.22
N ALA A 51 17.92 13.49 12.75
CA ALA A 51 18.11 12.88 11.44
C ALA A 51 17.42 11.52 11.35
N ARG A 52 17.62 10.65 12.35
CA ARG A 52 16.95 9.34 12.45
C ARG A 52 15.43 9.48 12.51
N ASN A 53 14.89 10.42 13.30
CA ASN A 53 13.45 10.66 13.35
C ASN A 53 12.88 11.16 12.01
N LYS A 54 13.61 12.01 11.30
CA LYS A 54 13.21 12.46 9.96
C LYS A 54 13.14 11.28 9.00
N GLU A 55 14.14 10.42 9.01
CA GLU A 55 14.21 9.23 8.16
C GLU A 55 13.12 8.21 8.52
N ALA A 56 12.85 8.00 9.82
CA ALA A 56 11.76 7.16 10.29
C ALA A 56 10.38 7.70 9.84
N ALA A 57 10.17 9.02 9.92
CA ALA A 57 8.96 9.65 9.42
C ALA A 57 8.82 9.52 7.89
N GLN A 58 9.91 9.63 7.14
CA GLN A 58 9.92 9.40 5.70
C GLN A 58 9.58 7.95 5.36
N ARG A 59 10.20 6.97 6.03
CA ARG A 59 9.88 5.54 5.87
C ARG A 59 8.41 5.26 6.20
N CYS A 60 7.89 5.82 7.29
CA CYS A 60 6.49 5.68 7.68
C CYS A 60 5.53 6.21 6.60
N ARG A 61 5.80 7.43 6.09
CA ARG A 61 5.01 8.01 4.99
C ARG A 61 5.08 7.16 3.72
N ARG A 62 6.27 6.66 3.37
CA ARG A 62 6.46 5.80 2.21
C ARG A 62 5.66 4.49 2.34
N ARG A 63 5.77 3.78 3.46
CA ARG A 63 5.00 2.56 3.73
C ARG A 63 3.49 2.80 3.67
N ARG A 64 3.01 3.93 4.19
CA ARG A 64 1.59 4.30 4.10
C ARG A 64 1.16 4.49 2.64
N LEU A 65 1.96 5.18 1.82
CA LEU A 65 1.66 5.39 0.40
C LEU A 65 1.69 4.08 -0.39
N GLU A 66 2.68 3.22 -0.13
CA GLU A 66 2.78 1.88 -0.72
C GLU A 66 1.53 1.04 -0.38
N ALA A 67 1.10 1.04 0.89
CA ALA A 67 -0.12 0.35 1.31
C ALA A 67 -1.38 0.91 0.62
N MET A 68 -1.51 2.24 0.52
CA MET A 68 -2.63 2.85 -0.21
C MET A 68 -2.64 2.51 -1.70
N ALA A 69 -1.47 2.42 -2.34
CA ALA A 69 -1.36 1.99 -3.73
C ALA A 69 -1.80 0.53 -3.90
N GLY A 70 -1.29 -0.37 -3.06
CA GLY A 70 -1.68 -1.79 -3.08
C GLY A 70 -3.19 -2.00 -2.89
N LEU A 71 -3.80 -1.27 -1.95
CA LEU A 71 -5.26 -1.33 -1.74
C LEU A 71 -6.06 -0.85 -2.96
N ARG A 72 -5.59 0.19 -3.66
CA ARG A 72 -6.24 0.67 -4.89
C ARG A 72 -6.16 -0.36 -6.02
N GLU A 73 -5.02 -1.01 -6.18
CA GLU A 73 -4.84 -2.09 -7.15
C GLU A 73 -5.76 -3.27 -6.85
N GLU A 74 -5.85 -3.66 -5.57
CA GLU A 74 -6.73 -4.74 -5.13
C GLU A 74 -8.22 -4.41 -5.35
N LEU A 75 -8.66 -3.19 -5.01
CA LEU A 75 -10.01 -2.73 -5.33
C LEU A 75 -10.29 -2.81 -6.83
N GLY A 76 -9.34 -2.39 -7.67
CA GLY A 76 -9.46 -2.50 -9.13
C GLY A 76 -9.57 -3.95 -9.61
N ARG A 77 -8.76 -4.86 -9.04
CA ARG A 77 -8.81 -6.30 -9.32
C ARG A 77 -10.17 -6.90 -8.94
N LEU A 78 -10.64 -6.61 -7.73
CA LEU A 78 -11.93 -7.08 -7.23
C LEU A 78 -13.10 -6.53 -8.05
N GLY A 79 -13.02 -5.27 -8.49
CA GLY A 79 -14.01 -4.66 -9.38
C GLY A 79 -14.13 -5.40 -10.71
N ARG A 80 -13.00 -5.69 -11.37
CA ARG A 80 -12.98 -6.46 -12.62
C ARG A 80 -13.52 -7.87 -12.45
N GLU A 81 -13.18 -8.53 -11.34
CA GLU A 81 -13.66 -9.87 -11.04
C GLU A 81 -15.17 -9.90 -10.80
N ARG A 82 -15.69 -8.93 -10.04
CA ARG A 82 -17.13 -8.76 -9.84
C ARG A 82 -17.87 -8.60 -11.16
N GLU A 83 -17.37 -7.77 -12.07
CA GLU A 83 -17.99 -7.59 -13.40
C GLU A 83 -17.96 -8.88 -14.23
N ARG A 84 -16.85 -9.63 -14.18
CA ARG A 84 -16.74 -10.93 -14.85
C ARG A 84 -17.80 -11.90 -14.34
N LEU A 85 -17.96 -11.98 -13.02
CA LEU A 85 -18.96 -12.85 -12.39
C LEU A 85 -20.40 -12.42 -12.72
N LEU A 86 -20.69 -11.12 -12.74
CA LEU A 86 -22.01 -10.62 -13.15
C LEU A 86 -22.34 -10.97 -14.60
N ARG A 87 -21.37 -10.87 -15.51
CA ARG A 87 -21.54 -11.31 -16.91
C ARG A 87 -21.81 -12.80 -17.01
N ALA A 88 -21.03 -13.61 -16.29
CA ALA A 88 -21.21 -15.07 -16.26
C ALA A 88 -22.59 -15.46 -15.69
N ARG A 89 -23.04 -14.79 -14.62
CA ARG A 89 -24.39 -15.00 -14.05
C ARG A 89 -25.47 -14.71 -15.10
N GLY A 90 -25.39 -13.57 -15.79
CA GLY A 90 -26.37 -13.23 -16.83
C GLY A 90 -26.36 -14.20 -18.01
N GLN A 91 -25.20 -14.76 -18.38
CA GLN A 91 -25.11 -15.82 -19.39
C GLN A 91 -25.80 -17.10 -18.91
N ALA A 92 -25.58 -17.50 -17.66
CA ALA A 92 -26.22 -18.68 -17.07
C ALA A 92 -27.75 -18.51 -16.96
N GLU A 93 -28.23 -17.35 -16.53
CA GLU A 93 -29.67 -17.02 -16.47
C GLU A 93 -30.32 -17.15 -17.85
N ARG A 94 -29.67 -16.65 -18.91
CA ARG A 94 -30.18 -16.81 -20.29
C ARG A 94 -30.21 -18.27 -20.73
N ALA A 95 -29.14 -19.02 -20.49
CA ALA A 95 -29.07 -20.44 -20.83
C ALA A 95 -30.16 -21.26 -20.12
N LEU A 96 -30.39 -20.99 -18.83
CA LEU A 96 -31.47 -21.61 -18.06
C LEU A 96 -32.85 -21.26 -18.62
N GLY A 97 -33.06 -20.00 -19.03
CA GLY A 97 -34.29 -19.57 -19.69
C GLY A 97 -34.56 -20.35 -20.98
N THR A 98 -33.55 -20.51 -21.84
CA THR A 98 -33.66 -21.30 -23.07
C THR A 98 -33.99 -22.77 -22.78
N LEU A 99 -33.27 -23.40 -21.85
CA LEU A 99 -33.52 -24.81 -21.50
C LEU A 99 -34.93 -25.04 -20.93
N ARG A 100 -35.44 -24.11 -20.11
CA ARG A 100 -36.82 -24.17 -19.62
C ARG A 100 -37.83 -24.09 -20.76
N GLY A 101 -37.63 -23.18 -21.71
CA GLY A 101 -38.50 -23.05 -22.89
C GLY A 101 -38.51 -24.32 -23.75
N GLU A 102 -37.34 -24.92 -24.00
CA GLU A 102 -37.27 -26.20 -24.73
C GLU A 102 -37.95 -27.34 -23.98
N LEU A 103 -37.78 -27.41 -22.66
CA LEU A 103 -38.46 -28.41 -21.83
C LEU A 103 -39.98 -28.27 -21.91
N GLU A 104 -40.50 -27.05 -21.80
CA GLU A 104 -41.94 -26.77 -21.94
C GLU A 104 -42.46 -27.15 -23.33
N ARG A 105 -41.69 -26.86 -24.40
CA ARG A 105 -42.03 -27.22 -25.77
C ARG A 105 -42.16 -28.74 -25.92
N VAL A 106 -41.12 -29.48 -25.55
CA VAL A 106 -41.09 -30.95 -25.67
C VAL A 106 -42.16 -31.60 -24.78
N THR A 107 -42.40 -31.07 -23.58
CA THR A 107 -43.47 -31.57 -22.69
C THR A 107 -44.85 -31.41 -23.34
N ARG A 108 -45.10 -30.28 -24.00
CA ARG A 108 -46.36 -30.03 -24.71
C ARG A 108 -46.53 -30.95 -25.92
N GLU A 109 -45.47 -31.15 -26.69
CA GLU A 109 -45.47 -32.05 -27.86
C GLU A 109 -45.80 -33.49 -27.45
N LEU A 110 -45.11 -34.03 -26.42
CA LEU A 110 -45.37 -35.39 -25.92
C LEU A 110 -46.80 -35.57 -25.39
N LEU A 111 -47.31 -34.59 -24.64
CA LEU A 111 -48.69 -34.66 -24.11
C LEU A 111 -49.73 -34.53 -25.22
N GLY A 112 -49.46 -33.75 -26.26
CA GLY A 112 -50.31 -33.64 -27.44
C GLY A 112 -50.41 -34.95 -28.21
N GLU A 113 -49.26 -35.57 -28.52
CA GLU A 113 -49.21 -36.87 -29.21
C GLU A 113 -49.95 -37.97 -28.43
N LEU A 114 -49.81 -38.00 -27.10
CA LEU A 114 -50.54 -38.96 -26.26
C LEU A 114 -52.05 -38.68 -26.23
N GLY A 115 -52.46 -37.41 -26.26
CA GLY A 115 -53.87 -37.01 -26.31
C GLY A 115 -54.57 -37.41 -27.60
N ASP A 116 -53.89 -37.27 -28.75
CA ASP A 116 -54.43 -37.59 -30.07
C ASP A 116 -54.56 -39.11 -30.31
N THR A 117 -53.75 -39.94 -29.64
CA THR A 117 -53.86 -41.42 -29.71
C THR A 117 -55.02 -42.02 -28.90
N SER A 118 -55.72 -41.20 -28.12
CA SER A 118 -56.84 -41.61 -27.25
C SER A 118 -58.22 -41.26 -27.79
N GLY A 119 -58.32 -40.81 -29.06
CA GLY A 119 -59.54 -40.42 -29.76
C GLY A 119 -60.02 -41.42 -30.80
#